data_AF-N4W678-F1
#
_entry.id   AF-N4W678-F1
#
_cell.length_a   1.000
_cell.length_b   1.000
_cell.length_c   1.000
_cell.angle_alpha   90.00
_cell.angle_beta   90.00
_cell.angle_gamma   90.00
#
_symmetry.space_group_name_H-M   'P 1'
#
loop_
_entity.id
_entity.type
_entity.pdbx_description
1 polymer ?
#
loop_
_entity_poly.entity_id
_entity_poly.type
_entity_poly.pdbx_seq_one_letter_code
_entity_poly.pdbx_strand_id
1 'polypeptide(L)'
;MDVASAALVAVLEQSFKDTDEGAWLADHAYQYGFIIRYPEGKQDITGYSYEPWHLRYVGKDIASDIHEQQITLEEYFDLYP
;
A
#
# COMPACT_ATOMS: atom_id res chain seq x y z
N MET A 1 -6.71 5.64 4.04
CA MET A 1 -6.83 5.51 5.50
C MET A 1 -5.44 5.23 6.00
N ASP A 2 -4.94 6.04 6.91
CA ASP A 2 -3.60 5.87 7.47
C ASP A 2 -3.69 5.03 8.74
N VAL A 3 -2.80 4.04 8.86
CA VAL A 3 -2.76 3.13 9.99
C VAL A 3 -1.35 3.06 10.59
N ALA A 4 -1.24 2.72 11.86
CA ALA A 4 0.04 2.52 12.53
C ALA A 4 -0.05 1.29 13.44
N SER A 5 1.09 0.80 13.92
CA SER A 5 1.12 -0.21 14.99
C SER A 5 1.12 0.43 16.37
N ALA A 6 0.71 -0.33 17.38
CA ALA A 6 0.83 0.08 18.77
C ALA A 6 2.30 0.19 19.23
N ALA A 7 3.23 -0.49 18.55
CA ALA A 7 4.68 -0.40 18.80
C ALA A 7 5.29 0.90 18.28
N LEU A 8 4.74 1.47 17.19
CA LEU A 8 5.08 2.77 16.62
C LEU A 8 3.90 3.73 16.81
N VAL A 9 3.60 4.07 18.07
CA VAL A 9 2.43 4.89 18.43
C VAL A 9 2.38 6.18 17.60
N ALA A 10 1.45 6.22 16.64
CA ALA A 10 1.10 7.38 15.81
C ALA A 10 2.24 7.96 14.95
N VAL A 11 3.27 7.17 14.64
CA VAL A 11 4.34 7.60 13.72
C VAL A 11 4.04 7.08 12.31
N LEU A 12 3.80 8.00 11.37
CA LEU A 12 3.63 7.72 9.94
C LEU A 12 4.98 7.85 9.24
N GLU A 13 5.84 6.85 9.45
CA GLU A 13 7.18 6.79 8.88
C GLU A 13 7.41 5.50 8.09
N GLN A 14 8.39 5.53 7.18
CA GLN A 14 8.72 4.37 6.36
C GLN A 14 9.20 3.17 7.20
N SER A 15 9.73 3.43 8.40
CA SER A 15 10.09 2.43 9.40
C SER A 15 8.93 1.54 9.83
N PHE A 16 7.68 1.92 9.57
CA PHE A 16 6.52 1.05 9.78
C PHE A 16 6.65 -0.27 8.98
N LYS A 17 7.29 -0.26 7.80
CA LYS A 17 7.53 -1.48 7.00
C LYS A 17 8.36 -2.54 7.73
N ASP A 18 9.19 -2.11 8.67
CA ASP A 18 10.12 -2.98 9.41
C ASP A 18 9.47 -3.61 10.66
N THR A 19 8.20 -3.30 10.93
CA THR A 19 7.43 -3.93 12.01
C THR A 19 6.68 -5.17 11.53
N ASP A 20 6.39 -6.08 12.47
CA ASP A 20 5.58 -7.27 12.19
C ASP A 20 4.20 -6.88 11.61
N GLU A 21 3.59 -5.80 12.12
CA GLU A 21 2.30 -5.33 11.63
C GLU A 21 2.37 -4.70 10.24
N GLY A 22 3.44 -3.94 9.93
CA GLY A 22 3.65 -3.36 8.62
C GLY A 22 3.93 -4.42 7.56
N ALA A 23 4.76 -5.41 7.89
CA ALA A 23 5.03 -6.57 7.04
C ALA A 23 3.74 -7.38 6.79
N TRP A 24 2.99 -7.68 7.85
CA TRP A 24 1.70 -8.37 7.70
C TRP A 24 0.73 -7.58 6.81
N LEU A 25 0.66 -6.27 6.99
CA LEU A 25 -0.23 -5.42 6.20
C LEU A 25 0.17 -5.42 4.72
N ALA A 26 1.46 -5.36 4.39
CA ALA A 26 1.94 -5.46 3.01
C ALA A 26 1.56 -6.79 2.34
N ASP A 27 1.62 -7.89 3.10
CA ASP A 27 1.35 -9.23 2.60
C ASP A 27 -0.14 -9.62 2.59
N HIS A 28 -0.99 -8.93 3.37
CA HIS A 28 -2.37 -9.37 3.59
C HIS A 28 -3.44 -8.33 3.27
N ALA A 29 -3.12 -7.03 3.12
CA ALA A 29 -4.13 -5.99 2.89
C ALA A 29 -5.08 -6.30 1.72
N TYR A 30 -4.56 -6.89 0.63
CA TYR A 30 -5.34 -7.21 -0.56
C TYR A 30 -6.49 -8.18 -0.30
N GLN A 31 -6.30 -9.12 0.64
CA GLN A 31 -7.30 -10.12 1.03
C GLN A 31 -8.56 -9.48 1.61
N TYR A 32 -8.43 -8.24 2.09
CA TYR A 32 -9.49 -7.42 2.67
C TYR A 32 -9.95 -6.29 1.73
N GLY A 33 -9.44 -6.24 0.49
CA GLY A 33 -9.81 -5.23 -0.51
C GLY A 33 -9.03 -3.92 -0.40
N PHE A 34 -7.89 -3.93 0.30
CA PHE A 34 -7.00 -2.78 0.44
C PHE A 34 -5.68 -2.97 -0.31
N ILE A 35 -5.12 -1.87 -0.78
CA ILE A 35 -3.76 -1.82 -1.31
C ILE A 35 -2.93 -0.82 -0.50
N ILE A 36 -1.61 -1.05 -0.41
CA ILE A 36 -0.67 0.02 -0.07
C ILE A 36 -0.67 0.98 -1.25
N ARG A 37 -1.19 2.18 -1.05
CA ARG A 37 -1.51 3.09 -2.16
C ARG A 37 -0.27 3.64 -2.86
N TYR A 38 0.80 3.82 -2.09
CA TYR A 38 2.06 4.40 -2.54
C TYR A 38 3.21 3.41 -2.24
N PRO A 39 3.42 2.41 -3.11
CA PRO A 39 4.44 1.38 -2.91
C PRO A 39 5.86 1.88 -3.23
N GLU A 40 6.86 1.18 -2.70
CA GLU A 40 8.28 1.53 -2.84
C GLU A 40 8.71 1.46 -4.31
N GLY A 41 9.48 2.46 -4.77
CA GLY A 41 9.98 2.51 -6.15
C GLY A 41 8.97 2.92 -7.23
N LYS A 42 7.72 3.27 -6.87
CA LYS A 42 6.68 3.68 -7.83
C LYS A 42 6.36 5.19 -7.81
N GLN A 43 7.24 6.00 -7.22
CA GLN A 43 7.04 7.45 -7.08
C GLN A 43 6.85 8.17 -8.42
N ASP A 44 7.55 7.74 -9.47
CA ASP A 44 7.43 8.37 -10.81
C ASP A 44 6.04 8.15 -11.44
N ILE A 45 5.29 7.16 -10.96
CA ILE A 45 3.94 6.82 -11.43
C ILE A 45 2.89 7.44 -10.51
N THR A 46 3.03 7.23 -9.20
CA THR A 46 2.03 7.67 -8.21
C THR A 46 2.15 9.14 -7.86
N GLY A 47 3.33 9.74 -8.03
CA GLY A 47 3.68 11.08 -7.59
C GLY A 47 4.01 11.20 -6.09
N TYR A 48 4.01 10.09 -5.34
CA TYR A 48 4.23 10.08 -3.89
C TYR A 48 5.40 9.16 -3.50
N SER A 49 6.12 9.55 -2.46
CA SER A 49 7.11 8.72 -1.78
C SER A 49 6.46 7.42 -1.28
N TYR A 50 7.28 6.44 -0.90
CA TYR A 50 6.76 5.24 -0.24
C TYR A 50 6.05 5.57 1.08
N GLU A 51 4.81 5.11 1.23
CA GLU A 51 3.97 5.29 2.43
C GLU A 51 3.35 3.94 2.87
N PRO A 52 4.08 3.11 3.66
CA PRO A 52 3.61 1.78 4.09
C PRO A 52 2.32 1.80 4.91
N TRP A 53 2.00 2.95 5.54
CA TRP A 53 0.81 3.14 6.37
C TRP A 53 -0.45 3.46 5.56
N HIS A 54 -0.31 3.92 4.30
CA HIS A 54 -1.43 4.49 3.55
C HIS A 54 -2.20 3.41 2.80
N LEU A 55 -3.34 3.01 3.36
CA LEU A 55 -4.23 2.04 2.74
C LEU A 55 -5.32 2.70 1.90
N ARG A 56 -5.57 2.12 0.72
CA ARG A 56 -6.71 2.48 -0.13
C ARG A 56 -7.61 1.28 -0.35
N TYR A 57 -8.89 1.41 0.02
CA TYR A 57 -9.91 0.42 -0.33
C TYR A 57 -10.28 0.53 -1.83
N VAL A 58 -10.23 -0.60 -2.52
CA VAL A 58 -10.60 -0.73 -3.94
C VAL A 58 -11.51 -1.93 -4.21
N GLY A 59 -11.83 -2.73 -3.18
CA GLY A 59 -12.55 -4.00 -3.33
C GLY A 59 -11.61 -5.18 -3.53
N LYS A 60 -12.09 -6.40 -3.22
CA LYS A 60 -11.23 -7.60 -3.15
C LYS A 60 -10.64 -8.00 -4.49
N ASP A 61 -11.42 -7.94 -5.56
CA ASP A 61 -10.98 -8.40 -6.88
C ASP A 61 -9.84 -7.51 -7.40
N ILE A 62 -10.08 -6.20 -7.46
CA ILE A 62 -9.07 -5.22 -7.90
C ILE A 62 -7.83 -5.25 -6.99
N ALA A 63 -8.00 -5.33 -5.67
CA ALA A 63 -6.85 -5.37 -4.76
C ALA A 63 -6.00 -6.63 -4.98
N SER A 64 -6.63 -7.77 -5.26
CA SER A 64 -5.94 -9.03 -5.57
C SER A 64 -5.18 -8.92 -6.88
N ASP A 65 -5.81 -8.42 -7.95
CA ASP A 65 -5.14 -8.20 -9.24
C ASP A 65 -3.91 -7.29 -9.11
N ILE A 66 -4.06 -6.17 -8.38
CA ILE A 66 -2.98 -5.21 -8.14
C ILE A 66 -1.84 -5.86 -7.36
N HIS A 67 -2.15 -6.64 -6.33
CA HIS A 67 -1.14 -7.35 -5.53
C HIS A 67 -0.44 -8.43 -6.34
N GLU A 68 -1.14 -9.26 -7.11
CA GLU A 68 -0.53 -10.32 -7.92
C GLU A 68 0.40 -9.78 -9.01
N GLN A 69 0.01 -8.66 -9.62
CA GLN A 69 0.79 -8.02 -10.69
C GLN A 69 1.87 -7.07 -10.17
N GLN A 70 1.87 -6.73 -8.88
CA GLN A 70 2.80 -5.79 -8.26
C GLN A 70 2.79 -4.40 -8.95
N ILE A 71 1.59 -3.92 -9.26
CA ILE A 71 1.34 -2.65 -9.95
C ILE A 71 0.70 -1.60 -9.05
N THR A 72 0.58 -0.37 -9.54
CA THR A 72 -0.16 0.72 -8.89
C THR A 72 -1.61 0.77 -9.35
N LEU A 73 -2.41 1.62 -8.70
CA LEU A 73 -3.78 1.87 -9.13
C LEU A 73 -3.82 2.60 -10.48
N GLU A 74 -2.86 3.49 -10.75
CA GLU A 74 -2.68 4.14 -12.04
C GLU A 74 -2.39 3.14 -13.16
N GLU A 75 -1.46 2.21 -12.92
CA GLU A 75 -1.14 1.14 -13.87
C GLU A 75 -2.35 0.23 -14.12
N TYR A 76 -3.14 -0.10 -13.09
CA TYR A 76 -4.33 -0.94 -13.24
C TYR A 76 -5.40 -0.33 -14.16
N PHE A 77 -5.55 1.00 -14.15
CA PHE A 77 -6.56 1.70 -14.95
C PHE A 77 -6.01 2.33 -16.24
N ASP A 78 -4.74 2.06 -16.60
CA ASP A 78 -4.07 2.70 -17.75
C ASP A 78 -4.10 4.25 -17.67
N LEU A 79 -3.88 4.81 -16.48
CA LEU A 79 -3.93 6.25 -16.19
C LEU A 79 -2.55 6.88 -15.94
N TYR A 80 -1.48 6.24 -16.38
CA TYR A 80 -0.12 6.77 -16.26
C TYR A 80 0.22 7.73 -17.43
N PRO A 81 1.11 8.71 -17.23
CA PRO A 81 1.47 9.70 -18.26
C PRO A 81 2.16 9.11 -19.50
#